data_AF-A0A4W4EAE8-F1
#
_entry.id   AF-A0A4W4EAE8-F1
#
_cell.length_a   1.000
_cell.length_b   1.000
_cell.length_c   1.000
_cell.angle_alpha   90.00
_cell.angle_beta   90.00
_cell.angle_gamma   90.00
#
_symmetry.space_group_name_H-M   'P 1'
#
loop_
_entity.id
_entity.type
_entity.pdbx_description
1 polymer ?
#
loop_
_entity_poly.entity_id
_entity_poly.type
_entity_poly.pdbx_seq_one_letter_code
_entity_poly.pdbx_strand_id
1 'polypeptide(L)'
;LQAWRQHFRLSLKTTKMTATLRPYLNAVRATLQAALCLENFSSQVVERHNKPEVEVRSSKELLLQPVVISRNDKEKVLIEGSINSVRVSIAVKQADEIEKILCHKFMRFMMMRAENFFILRRKPVEGYDISFLITNFHTEQMYKHKLVDFVIHFMEEIDKEISEMKLAVNARARIVAEEFLKNVRFSLFQFVLHMCMLLANMLDQPHADALSSECMLVFFTAWFSPLQF
;
A
#
# COMPACT_ATOMS: atom_id res chain seq x y z
N LEU A 1 19.19 31.13 -29.45
CA LEU A 1 18.15 30.23 -30.01
C LEU A 1 18.35 28.73 -29.70
N GLN A 2 19.13 28.35 -28.66
CA GLN A 2 19.30 26.92 -28.28
C GLN A 2 18.99 26.60 -26.80
N ALA A 3 18.91 27.59 -25.90
CA ALA A 3 18.64 27.35 -24.47
C ALA A 3 17.18 26.99 -24.14
N TRP A 4 16.21 27.37 -24.99
CA TRP A 4 14.78 27.13 -24.74
C TRP A 4 14.29 25.75 -25.15
N ARG A 5 15.09 24.95 -25.88
CA ARG A 5 14.69 23.59 -26.33
C ARG A 5 14.93 22.50 -25.28
N GLN A 6 15.73 22.75 -24.24
CA GLN A 6 16.00 21.73 -23.21
C GLN A 6 14.95 21.72 -22.08
N HIS A 7 14.34 22.87 -21.76
CA HIS A 7 13.30 22.96 -20.72
C HIS A 7 11.99 22.23 -21.07
N PHE A 8 11.67 22.09 -22.37
CA PHE A 8 10.45 21.41 -22.81
C PHE A 8 10.56 19.88 -22.91
N ARG A 9 11.77 19.31 -22.78
CA ARG A 9 11.98 17.85 -22.90
C ARG A 9 11.83 17.07 -21.59
N LEU A 10 11.87 17.75 -20.44
CA LEU A 10 11.83 17.11 -19.12
C LEU A 10 10.42 17.07 -18.49
N SER A 11 9.45 17.82 -19.03
CA SER A 11 8.07 17.84 -18.51
C SER A 11 7.17 16.73 -19.10
N LEU A 12 7.57 16.11 -20.21
CA LEU A 12 6.74 15.13 -20.94
C LEU A 12 6.88 13.67 -20.46
N LYS A 13 7.74 13.37 -19.49
CA LYS A 13 7.91 11.98 -19.00
C LYS A 13 6.97 11.59 -17.86
N THR A 14 6.35 12.55 -17.15
CA THR A 14 5.51 12.26 -15.97
C THR A 14 4.01 12.21 -16.30
N THR A 15 3.58 12.70 -17.46
CA THR A 15 2.15 12.83 -17.83
C THR A 15 1.57 11.62 -18.57
N LYS A 16 2.39 10.63 -18.97
CA LYS A 16 1.93 9.54 -19.86
C LYS A 16 1.17 8.41 -19.16
N MET A 17 1.20 8.30 -17.83
CA MET A 17 0.56 7.18 -17.09
C MET A 17 -0.77 7.54 -16.40
N THR A 18 -1.05 8.82 -16.11
CA THR A 18 -2.34 9.23 -15.53
C THR A 18 -3.49 9.20 -16.54
N ALA A 19 -3.17 9.29 -17.84
CA ALA A 19 -4.16 9.27 -18.92
C ALA A 19 -4.92 7.94 -19.08
N THR A 20 -4.38 6.81 -18.61
CA THR A 20 -5.00 5.48 -18.76
C THR A 20 -5.83 5.03 -17.57
N LEU A 21 -5.69 5.68 -16.39
CA LEU A 21 -6.45 5.31 -15.19
C LEU A 21 -7.94 5.60 -15.36
N ARG A 22 -8.28 6.80 -15.84
CA ARG A 22 -9.68 7.22 -16.00
C ARG A 22 -10.46 6.37 -17.00
N PRO A 23 -9.93 6.04 -18.20
CA PRO A 23 -10.57 5.09 -19.11
C PRO A 23 -10.74 3.69 -18.49
N TYR A 24 -9.75 3.21 -17.74
CA TYR A 24 -9.81 1.93 -17.05
C TYR A 24 -10.93 1.88 -16.01
N LEU A 25 -10.99 2.87 -15.11
CA LEU A 25 -12.04 2.96 -14.09
C LEU A 25 -13.43 3.15 -14.71
N ASN A 26 -13.54 3.90 -15.81
CA ASN A 26 -14.79 4.04 -16.55
C ASN A 26 -15.25 2.72 -17.17
N ALA A 27 -14.33 1.92 -17.73
CA ALA A 27 -14.65 0.59 -18.25
C ALA A 27 -15.13 -0.33 -17.13
N VAL A 28 -14.41 -0.38 -15.99
CA VAL A 28 -14.81 -1.17 -14.82
C VAL A 28 -16.18 -0.72 -14.31
N ARG A 29 -16.42 0.59 -14.20
CA ARG A 29 -17.71 1.15 -13.79
C ARG A 29 -18.86 0.71 -14.70
N ALA A 30 -18.68 0.83 -16.01
CA ALA A 30 -19.69 0.44 -16.98
C ALA A 30 -20.00 -1.07 -16.91
N THR A 31 -18.96 -1.90 -16.78
CA THR A 31 -19.13 -3.36 -16.65
C THR A 31 -19.80 -3.75 -15.33
N LEU A 32 -19.43 -3.11 -14.21
CA LEU A 32 -20.09 -3.34 -12.92
C LEU A 32 -21.56 -2.92 -12.95
N GLN A 33 -21.87 -1.82 -13.62
CA GLN A 33 -23.26 -1.35 -13.74
C GLN A 33 -24.12 -2.31 -14.58
N ALA A 34 -23.53 -2.95 -15.59
CA ALA A 34 -24.19 -4.00 -16.36
C ALA A 34 -24.30 -5.33 -15.58
N ALA A 35 -23.28 -5.68 -14.78
CA ALA A 35 -23.22 -6.92 -14.02
C ALA A 35 -24.13 -6.92 -12.78
N LEU A 36 -24.34 -5.76 -12.14
CA LEU A 36 -25.16 -5.62 -10.92
C LEU A 36 -26.68 -5.55 -11.19
N CYS A 37 -27.13 -6.25 -12.23
CA CYS A 37 -28.54 -6.51 -12.49
C CYS A 37 -28.91 -7.84 -11.84
N LEU A 38 -28.92 -7.84 -10.51
CA LEU A 38 -29.15 -9.03 -9.69
C LEU A 38 -30.63 -9.20 -9.33
N GLU A 39 -31.07 -10.45 -9.34
CA GLU A 39 -32.43 -10.84 -8.93
C GLU A 39 -32.36 -11.91 -7.83
N ASN A 40 -33.39 -11.96 -6.99
CA ASN A 40 -33.50 -12.99 -5.98
C ASN A 40 -33.81 -14.34 -6.65
N PHE A 41 -32.93 -15.31 -6.48
CA PHE A 41 -33.02 -16.61 -7.13
C PHE A 41 -32.80 -17.75 -6.13
N SER A 42 -33.80 -18.63 -6.00
CA SER A 42 -33.74 -19.82 -5.15
C SER A 42 -32.87 -20.90 -5.78
N SER A 43 -32.11 -21.64 -4.96
CA SER A 43 -31.23 -22.71 -5.47
C SER A 43 -32.06 -23.83 -6.10
N GLN A 44 -31.65 -24.26 -7.30
CA GLN A 44 -32.28 -25.38 -8.02
C GLN A 44 -31.85 -26.76 -7.49
N VAL A 45 -30.69 -26.85 -6.84
CA VAL A 45 -30.10 -28.13 -6.39
C VAL A 45 -30.56 -28.52 -5.00
N VAL A 46 -30.62 -27.54 -4.10
CA VAL A 46 -31.02 -27.75 -2.70
C VAL A 46 -32.30 -26.97 -2.42
N GLU A 47 -33.33 -27.68 -1.99
CA GLU A 47 -34.64 -27.10 -1.66
C GLU A 47 -34.53 -26.08 -0.52
N ARG A 48 -35.24 -24.95 -0.62
CA ARG A 48 -35.32 -23.90 0.41
C ARG A 48 -34.00 -23.21 0.78
N HIS A 49 -32.96 -23.40 -0.02
CA HIS A 49 -31.71 -22.65 0.12
C HIS A 49 -31.65 -21.51 -0.88
N ASN A 50 -31.03 -20.40 -0.48
CA ASN A 50 -30.60 -19.33 -1.37
C ASN A 50 -29.09 -19.15 -1.14
N LYS A 51 -28.30 -19.49 -2.15
CA LYS A 51 -26.84 -19.44 -2.10
C LYS A 51 -26.36 -18.60 -3.29
N PRO A 52 -25.27 -17.84 -3.14
CA PRO A 52 -24.69 -17.10 -4.25
C PRO A 52 -24.20 -18.07 -5.34
N GLU A 53 -24.84 -18.05 -6.50
CA GLU A 53 -24.58 -18.99 -7.60
C GLU A 53 -23.15 -18.87 -8.12
N VAL A 54 -22.55 -17.67 -8.08
CA VAL A 54 -21.15 -17.43 -8.50
C VAL A 54 -20.12 -18.16 -7.63
N GLU A 55 -20.46 -18.49 -6.37
CA GLU A 55 -19.60 -19.27 -5.46
C GLU A 55 -19.85 -20.77 -5.59
N VAL A 56 -21.11 -21.20 -5.70
CA VAL A 56 -21.48 -22.63 -5.73
C VAL A 56 -21.20 -23.26 -7.10
N ARG A 57 -21.45 -22.51 -8.18
CA ARG A 57 -21.22 -22.94 -9.58
C ARG A 57 -21.84 -24.30 -9.94
N SER A 58 -22.94 -24.67 -9.31
CA SER A 58 -23.66 -25.92 -9.60
C SER A 58 -24.37 -25.89 -10.94
N SER A 59 -24.95 -24.73 -11.29
CA SER A 59 -25.75 -24.51 -12.48
C SER A 59 -25.01 -23.58 -13.44
N LYS A 60 -24.58 -24.10 -14.60
CA LYS A 60 -23.79 -23.33 -15.57
C LYS A 60 -24.63 -22.29 -16.30
N GLU A 61 -25.93 -22.55 -16.46
CA GLU A 61 -26.92 -21.68 -17.07
C GLU A 61 -27.16 -20.39 -16.28
N LEU A 62 -26.84 -20.37 -14.99
CA LEU A 62 -26.98 -19.20 -14.13
C LEU A 62 -25.71 -18.33 -14.09
N LEU A 63 -24.61 -18.82 -14.66
CA LEU A 63 -23.33 -18.13 -14.67
C LEU A 63 -23.19 -17.33 -15.97
N LEU A 64 -22.80 -16.06 -15.82
CA LEU A 64 -22.44 -15.22 -16.94
C LEU A 64 -20.98 -15.43 -17.32
N GLN A 65 -20.62 -15.04 -18.54
CA GLN A 65 -19.24 -15.11 -19.00
C GLN A 65 -18.34 -14.20 -18.12
N PRO A 66 -17.27 -14.73 -17.52
CA PRO A 66 -16.31 -13.93 -16.78
C PRO A 66 -15.63 -12.90 -17.68
N VAL A 67 -15.56 -11.64 -17.23
CA VAL A 67 -14.93 -10.54 -17.96
C VAL A 67 -13.70 -10.07 -17.17
N VAL A 68 -12.57 -9.95 -17.85
CA VAL A 68 -11.34 -9.38 -17.28
C VAL A 68 -11.07 -8.04 -17.94
N ILE A 69 -10.90 -7.01 -17.12
CA ILE A 69 -10.52 -5.67 -17.56
C ILE A 69 -9.12 -5.42 -17.03
N SER A 70 -8.16 -5.23 -17.92
CA SER A 70 -6.76 -4.99 -17.57
C SER A 70 -6.33 -3.60 -18.01
N ARG A 71 -5.66 -2.87 -17.12
CA ARG A 71 -4.94 -1.65 -17.48
C ARG A 71 -3.54 -1.97 -17.98
N ASN A 72 -2.86 -2.86 -17.25
CA ASN A 72 -1.51 -3.36 -17.48
C ASN A 72 -1.49 -4.87 -17.16
N ASP A 73 -0.37 -5.56 -17.43
CA ASP A 73 -0.24 -7.00 -17.11
C ASP A 73 -0.40 -7.31 -15.61
N LYS A 74 -0.06 -6.34 -14.76
CA LYS A 74 -0.15 -6.44 -13.29
C LYS A 74 -1.49 -5.93 -12.73
N GLU A 75 -2.10 -4.92 -13.35
CA GLU A 75 -3.32 -4.25 -12.87
C GLU A 75 -4.52 -4.76 -13.67
N LYS A 76 -5.35 -5.59 -13.03
CA LYS A 76 -6.52 -6.19 -13.66
C LYS A 76 -7.65 -6.42 -12.67
N VAL A 77 -8.88 -6.35 -13.15
CA VAL A 77 -10.09 -6.70 -12.42
C VAL A 77 -10.80 -7.82 -13.15
N LEU A 78 -11.17 -8.87 -12.41
CA LEU A 78 -12.00 -9.97 -12.87
C LEU A 78 -13.40 -9.77 -12.31
N ILE A 79 -14.39 -9.74 -13.20
CA ILE A 79 -15.81 -9.64 -12.86
C ILE A 79 -16.49 -10.94 -13.31
N GLU A 80 -17.04 -11.66 -12.35
CA GLU A 80 -17.81 -12.87 -12.56
C GLU A 80 -19.25 -12.60 -12.15
N GLY A 81 -20.15 -12.60 -13.11
CA GLY A 81 -21.57 -12.39 -12.88
C GLY A 81 -22.34 -13.69 -12.78
N SER A 82 -23.44 -13.66 -12.04
CA SER A 82 -24.50 -14.68 -12.05
C SER A 82 -25.85 -13.99 -11.86
N ILE A 83 -26.93 -14.75 -11.87
CA ILE A 83 -28.29 -14.21 -11.69
C ILE A 83 -28.51 -13.51 -10.34
N ASN A 84 -27.96 -14.03 -9.25
CA ASN A 84 -28.20 -13.53 -7.88
C ASN A 84 -26.98 -12.93 -7.19
N SER A 85 -25.81 -13.04 -7.79
CA SER A 85 -24.56 -12.57 -7.19
C SER A 85 -23.49 -12.20 -8.23
N VAL A 86 -22.66 -11.22 -7.89
CA VAL A 86 -21.47 -10.83 -8.65
C VAL A 86 -20.25 -10.96 -7.75
N ARG A 87 -19.19 -11.56 -8.27
CA ARG A 87 -17.88 -11.56 -7.66
C ARG A 87 -16.95 -10.63 -8.42
N VAL A 88 -16.29 -9.73 -7.69
CA VAL A 88 -15.33 -8.76 -8.24
C VAL A 88 -13.99 -8.98 -7.59
N SER A 89 -12.98 -9.38 -8.35
CA SER A 89 -11.63 -9.61 -7.85
C SER A 89 -10.65 -8.61 -8.45
N ILE A 90 -9.84 -7.99 -7.61
CA ILE A 90 -8.98 -6.86 -7.98
C ILE A 90 -7.52 -7.26 -7.74
N ALA A 91 -6.69 -7.08 -8.75
CA ALA A 91 -5.24 -7.16 -8.66
C ALA A 91 -4.68 -5.73 -8.63
N VAL A 92 -3.99 -5.41 -7.54
CA VAL A 92 -3.45 -4.09 -7.26
C VAL A 92 -2.04 -3.98 -7.82
N LYS A 93 -1.65 -2.78 -8.25
CA LYS A 93 -0.29 -2.53 -8.74
C LYS A 93 0.73 -2.75 -7.62
N GLN A 94 1.76 -3.55 -7.90
CA GLN A 94 2.89 -3.76 -6.99
C GLN A 94 4.18 -3.47 -7.76
N ALA A 95 4.82 -2.33 -7.44
CA ALA A 95 6.08 -1.93 -8.08
C ALA A 95 7.29 -2.55 -7.36
N ASP A 96 7.29 -2.52 -6.02
CA ASP A 96 8.41 -2.94 -5.18
C ASP A 96 8.02 -4.05 -4.18
N GLU A 97 9.02 -4.72 -3.58
CA GLU A 97 8.80 -5.71 -2.53
C GLU A 97 8.13 -5.13 -1.27
N ILE A 98 8.47 -3.88 -0.92
CA ILE A 98 7.84 -3.17 0.21
C ILE A 98 6.35 -2.98 -0.08
N GLU A 99 5.98 -2.55 -1.29
CA GLU A 99 4.57 -2.38 -1.67
C GLU A 99 3.82 -3.70 -1.68
N LYS A 100 4.47 -4.79 -2.12
CA LYS A 100 3.89 -6.14 -2.05
C LYS A 100 3.55 -6.55 -0.62
N ILE A 101 4.46 -6.30 0.34
CA ILE A 101 4.23 -6.62 1.75
C ILE A 101 3.14 -5.71 2.35
N LEU A 102 3.18 -4.41 2.05
CA LEU A 102 2.18 -3.44 2.52
C LEU A 102 0.79 -3.77 1.99
N CYS A 103 0.66 -4.02 0.69
CA CYS A 103 -0.58 -4.43 0.04
C CYS A 103 -1.12 -5.71 0.68
N HIS A 104 -0.31 -6.76 0.80
CA HIS A 104 -0.73 -8.02 1.42
C HIS A 104 -1.22 -7.84 2.87
N LYS A 105 -0.52 -7.03 3.68
CA LYS A 105 -0.94 -6.75 5.07
C LYS A 105 -2.22 -5.91 5.12
N PHE A 106 -2.35 -4.91 4.26
CA PHE A 106 -3.51 -4.03 4.19
C PHE A 106 -4.77 -4.79 3.73
N MET A 107 -4.68 -5.59 2.67
CA MET A 107 -5.79 -6.44 2.23
C MET A 107 -6.17 -7.44 3.31
N ARG A 108 -5.19 -8.09 3.96
CA ARG A 108 -5.46 -9.01 5.08
C ARG A 108 -6.17 -8.32 6.24
N PHE A 109 -5.79 -7.08 6.57
CA PHE A 109 -6.45 -6.30 7.61
C PHE A 109 -7.93 -6.04 7.30
N MET A 110 -8.24 -5.70 6.05
CA MET A 110 -9.63 -5.48 5.60
C MET A 110 -10.44 -6.78 5.62
N MET A 111 -9.87 -7.89 5.14
CA MET A 111 -10.54 -9.19 5.12
C MET A 111 -10.86 -9.73 6.52
N MET A 112 -10.02 -9.44 7.53
CA MET A 112 -10.31 -9.81 8.93
C MET A 112 -11.54 -9.08 9.50
N ARG A 113 -11.97 -7.98 8.88
CA ARG A 113 -13.13 -7.18 9.28
C ARG A 113 -14.31 -7.30 8.30
N ALA A 114 -14.31 -8.32 7.46
CA ALA A 114 -15.34 -8.56 6.45
C ALA A 114 -16.76 -8.76 7.04
N GLU A 115 -16.90 -9.03 8.35
CA GLU A 115 -18.21 -9.07 9.01
C GLU A 115 -18.87 -7.69 9.10
N ASN A 116 -18.09 -6.66 9.42
CA ASN A 116 -18.55 -5.27 9.39
C ASN A 116 -18.61 -4.75 7.95
N PHE A 117 -17.74 -5.27 7.08
CA PHE A 117 -17.67 -4.92 5.68
C PHE A 117 -18.33 -6.02 4.82
N PHE A 118 -19.66 -6.10 4.88
CA PHE A 118 -20.45 -7.26 4.45
C PHE A 118 -20.33 -7.65 2.96
N ILE A 119 -19.79 -6.79 2.09
CA ILE A 119 -19.53 -7.12 0.68
C ILE A 119 -18.13 -7.72 0.42
N LEU A 120 -17.25 -7.76 1.42
CA LEU A 120 -15.90 -8.34 1.25
C LEU A 120 -15.90 -9.85 1.45
N ARG A 121 -15.11 -10.55 0.63
CA ARG A 121 -14.82 -11.97 0.85
C ARG A 121 -13.71 -12.12 1.88
N ARG A 122 -13.83 -13.14 2.74
CA ARG A 122 -12.81 -13.48 3.76
C ARG A 122 -11.49 -13.99 3.15
N LYS A 123 -11.55 -14.53 1.93
CA LYS A 123 -10.41 -15.02 1.16
C LYS A 123 -10.54 -14.50 -0.28
N PRO A 124 -9.45 -13.97 -0.88
CA PRO A 124 -9.49 -13.54 -2.27
C PRO A 124 -9.46 -14.74 -3.22
N VAL A 125 -9.80 -14.50 -4.48
CA VAL A 125 -9.58 -15.47 -5.57
C VAL A 125 -8.08 -15.62 -5.83
N GLU A 126 -7.65 -16.82 -6.22
CA GLU A 126 -6.24 -17.07 -6.52
C GLU A 126 -5.74 -16.16 -7.66
N GLY A 127 -4.57 -15.55 -7.46
CA GLY A 127 -3.98 -14.60 -8.40
C GLY A 127 -4.53 -13.16 -8.29
N TYR A 128 -5.38 -12.87 -7.30
CA TYR A 128 -5.89 -11.53 -7.00
C TYR A 128 -5.62 -11.18 -5.52
N ASP A 129 -5.55 -9.88 -5.22
CA ASP A 129 -5.19 -9.41 -3.87
C ASP A 129 -6.43 -9.32 -2.95
N ILE A 130 -7.58 -8.94 -3.53
CA ILE A 130 -8.83 -8.78 -2.80
C ILE A 130 -10.02 -9.13 -3.68
N SER A 131 -11.08 -9.65 -3.05
CA SER A 131 -12.32 -9.99 -3.75
C SER A 131 -13.54 -9.53 -2.98
N PHE A 132 -14.52 -9.01 -3.70
CA PHE A 132 -15.84 -8.64 -3.24
C PHE A 132 -16.87 -9.67 -3.70
N LEU A 133 -17.87 -9.92 -2.88
CA LEU A 133 -19.05 -10.71 -3.20
C LEU A 133 -20.29 -9.85 -2.96
N ILE A 134 -20.97 -9.49 -4.04
CA ILE A 134 -22.20 -8.70 -4.01
C ILE A 134 -23.36 -9.64 -4.34
N THR A 135 -24.37 -9.70 -3.47
CA THR A 135 -25.56 -10.54 -3.66
C THR A 135 -26.79 -9.66 -3.88
N ASN A 136 -27.90 -10.27 -4.28
CA ASN A 136 -29.20 -9.59 -4.40
C ASN A 136 -29.61 -8.90 -3.09
N PHE A 137 -29.32 -9.49 -1.93
CA PHE A 137 -29.61 -8.89 -0.62
C PHE A 137 -28.92 -7.54 -0.41
N HIS A 138 -27.70 -7.38 -0.93
CA HIS A 138 -26.98 -6.10 -0.84
C HIS A 138 -27.61 -5.03 -1.74
N THR A 139 -28.09 -5.41 -2.92
CA THR A 139 -28.77 -4.49 -3.84
C THR A 139 -30.20 -4.14 -3.41
N GLU A 140 -30.82 -4.97 -2.58
CA GLU A 140 -32.12 -4.69 -1.95
C GLU A 140 -31.98 -3.68 -0.79
N GLN A 141 -30.90 -3.78 0.00
CA GLN A 141 -30.65 -2.90 1.14
C GLN A 141 -29.99 -1.57 0.76
N MET A 142 -29.18 -1.55 -0.29
CA MET A 142 -28.46 -0.37 -0.75
C MET A 142 -28.64 -0.14 -2.24
N TYR A 143 -28.62 1.13 -2.64
CA TYR A 143 -28.68 1.46 -4.06
C TYR A 143 -27.46 0.93 -4.84
N LYS A 144 -27.72 0.21 -5.92
CA LYS A 144 -26.66 -0.37 -6.78
C LYS A 144 -25.61 0.65 -7.26
N HIS A 145 -26.00 1.89 -7.54
CA HIS A 145 -25.07 2.92 -7.96
C HIS A 145 -24.07 3.30 -6.86
N LYS A 146 -24.49 3.26 -5.58
CA LYS A 146 -23.58 3.49 -4.44
C LYS A 146 -22.60 2.34 -4.26
N LEU A 147 -23.02 1.11 -4.52
CA LEU A 147 -22.11 -0.04 -4.55
C LEU A 147 -21.06 0.09 -5.64
N VAL A 148 -21.46 0.49 -6.86
CA VAL A 148 -20.52 0.76 -7.95
C VAL A 148 -19.55 1.88 -7.57
N ASP A 149 -20.06 3.00 -7.07
CA ASP A 149 -19.23 4.14 -6.62
C ASP A 149 -18.25 3.71 -5.54
N PHE A 150 -18.70 2.90 -4.58
CA PHE A 150 -17.86 2.36 -3.53
C PHE A 150 -16.70 1.53 -4.10
N VAL A 151 -16.95 0.60 -5.03
CA VAL A 151 -15.89 -0.23 -5.62
C VAL A 151 -14.89 0.62 -6.39
N ILE A 152 -15.34 1.61 -7.16
CA ILE A 152 -14.45 2.50 -7.90
C ILE A 152 -13.63 3.37 -6.95
N HIS A 153 -14.26 3.95 -5.93
CA HIS A 153 -13.58 4.74 -4.91
C HIS A 153 -12.54 3.90 -4.16
N PHE A 154 -12.87 2.67 -3.81
CA PHE A 154 -11.96 1.73 -3.18
C PHE A 154 -10.71 1.47 -4.05
N MET A 155 -10.89 1.27 -5.37
CA MET A 155 -9.76 1.12 -6.30
C MET A 155 -8.86 2.36 -6.35
N GLU A 156 -9.41 3.57 -6.23
CA GLU A 156 -8.65 4.81 -6.24
C GLU A 156 -7.91 5.06 -4.92
N GLU A 157 -8.52 4.73 -3.78
CA GLU A 157 -7.94 4.99 -2.46
C GLU A 157 -6.85 3.98 -2.09
N ILE A 158 -6.90 2.72 -2.54
CA ILE A 158 -5.84 1.74 -2.25
C ILE A 158 -4.46 2.24 -2.71
N ASP A 159 -4.37 2.77 -3.93
CA ASP A 159 -3.09 3.22 -4.49
C ASP A 159 -2.49 4.39 -3.67
N LYS A 160 -3.36 5.29 -3.17
CA LYS A 160 -2.96 6.40 -2.31
C LYS A 160 -2.53 5.90 -0.93
N GLU A 161 -3.33 5.05 -0.30
CA GLU A 161 -3.06 4.52 1.03
C GLU A 161 -1.74 3.71 1.06
N ILE A 162 -1.48 2.88 0.05
CA ILE A 162 -0.20 2.15 -0.07
C ILE A 162 0.97 3.12 -0.21
N SER A 163 0.81 4.18 -1.00
CA SER A 163 1.84 5.20 -1.19
C SER A 163 2.13 5.96 0.11
N GLU A 164 1.08 6.33 0.85
CA GLU A 164 1.19 7.00 2.15
C GLU A 164 1.84 6.10 3.20
N MET A 165 1.44 4.83 3.30
CA MET A 165 2.08 3.85 4.18
C MET A 165 3.57 3.68 3.86
N LYS A 166 3.94 3.62 2.58
CA LYS A 166 5.34 3.51 2.15
C LYS A 166 6.15 4.72 2.58
N LEU A 167 5.63 5.93 2.37
CA LEU A 167 6.27 7.17 2.83
C LEU A 167 6.41 7.20 4.36
N ALA A 168 5.38 6.79 5.09
CA ALA A 168 5.38 6.76 6.55
C ALA A 168 6.40 5.75 7.13
N VAL A 169 6.61 4.61 6.47
CA VAL A 169 7.65 3.64 6.85
C VAL A 169 9.04 4.20 6.60
N ASN A 170 9.27 4.81 5.44
CA ASN A 170 10.57 5.40 5.10
C ASN A 170 10.95 6.57 6.02
N ALA A 171 9.99 7.45 6.34
CA ALA A 171 10.20 8.54 7.28
C ALA A 171 10.56 8.02 8.68
N ARG A 172 9.83 7.01 9.18
CA ARG A 172 10.11 6.39 10.47
C ARG A 172 11.47 5.68 10.50
N ALA A 173 11.82 4.95 9.45
CA ALA A 173 13.12 4.29 9.35
C ALA A 173 14.28 5.30 9.41
N ARG A 174 14.13 6.45 8.75
CA ARG A 174 15.11 7.54 8.82
C ARG A 174 15.28 8.08 10.25
N ILE A 175 14.18 8.40 10.93
CA ILE A 175 14.21 8.91 12.31
C ILE A 175 14.90 7.90 13.25
N VAL A 176 14.56 6.61 13.12
CA VAL A 176 15.18 5.55 13.93
C VAL A 176 16.69 5.45 13.66
N ALA A 177 17.11 5.55 12.40
CA ALA A 177 18.53 5.51 12.04
C ALA A 177 19.30 6.73 12.57
N GLU A 178 18.73 7.93 12.45
CA GLU A 178 19.33 9.16 12.98
C GLU A 178 19.50 9.10 14.50
N GLU A 179 18.48 8.64 15.21
CA GLU A 179 18.50 8.52 16.66
C GLU A 179 19.50 7.46 17.13
N PHE A 180 19.58 6.33 16.44
CA PHE A 180 20.57 5.30 16.71
C PHE A 180 22.00 5.84 16.55
N LEU A 181 22.29 6.55 15.45
CA LEU A 181 23.62 7.09 15.18
C LEU A 181 24.02 8.21 16.16
N LYS A 182 23.07 9.03 16.63
CA LYS A 182 23.34 10.03 17.69
C LYS A 182 23.79 9.35 18.98
N ASN A 183 23.08 8.31 19.40
CA ASN A 183 23.39 7.59 20.63
C ASN A 183 24.72 6.82 20.54
N VAL A 184 25.03 6.23 19.38
CA VAL A 184 26.35 5.61 19.15
C VAL A 184 27.47 6.65 19.22
N ARG A 185 27.31 7.81 18.58
CA ARG A 185 28.31 8.89 18.65
C ARG A 185 28.53 9.36 20.08
N PHE A 186 27.46 9.51 20.86
CA PHE A 186 27.55 9.93 22.26
C PHE A 186 28.24 8.88 23.14
N SER A 187 27.89 7.59 22.98
CA SER A 187 28.53 6.49 23.71
C SER A 187 30.01 6.34 23.37
N LEU A 188 30.37 6.46 22.08
CA LEU A 188 31.76 6.40 21.65
C LEU A 188 32.58 7.58 22.20
N PHE A 189 31.99 8.78 22.19
CA PHE A 189 32.61 9.98 22.77
C PHE A 189 32.85 9.80 24.27
N GLN A 190 31.86 9.30 25.02
CA GLN A 190 31.99 9.03 26.46
C GLN A 190 33.10 8.02 26.75
N PHE A 191 33.22 6.97 25.92
CA PHE A 191 34.25 5.93 26.06
C PHE A 191 35.65 6.48 25.79
N VAL A 192 35.83 7.26 24.73
CA VAL A 192 37.11 7.91 24.39
C VAL A 192 37.52 8.89 25.48
N LEU A 193 36.59 9.71 25.98
CA LEU A 193 36.86 10.66 27.07
C LEU A 193 37.32 9.93 28.34
N HIS A 194 36.67 8.82 28.69
CA HIS A 194 37.03 8.02 29.86
C HIS A 194 38.42 7.38 29.70
N MET A 195 38.75 6.87 28.51
CA MET A 195 40.08 6.32 28.21
C MET A 195 41.18 7.40 28.26
N CYS A 196 40.93 8.60 27.74
CA CYS A 196 41.87 9.72 27.83
C CYS A 196 42.13 10.15 29.28
N MET A 197 41.08 10.20 30.12
CA MET A 197 41.20 10.51 31.55
C MET A 197 42.01 9.45 32.31
N LEU A 198 41.78 8.16 32.01
CA LEU A 198 42.58 7.07 32.58
C LEU A 198 44.04 7.13 32.15
N LEU A 199 44.32 7.42 30.87
CA LEU A 199 45.69 7.59 30.37
C LEU A 199 46.39 8.80 31.01
N ALA A 200 45.68 9.92 31.19
CA ALA A 200 46.21 11.10 31.87
C ALA A 200 46.59 10.81 33.33
N ASN A 201 45.77 10.04 34.05
CA ASN A 201 46.06 9.61 35.42
C ASN A 201 47.22 8.61 35.52
N MET A 202 47.48 7.82 34.47
CA MET A 202 48.60 6.86 34.44
C MET A 202 49.94 7.51 34.05
N LEU A 203 49.93 8.72 33.48
CA LEU A 203 51.14 9.42 33.00
C LEU A 203 51.72 10.44 33.97
N ASP A 204 51.05 10.75 35.09
CA ASP A 204 51.52 11.59 36.22
C ASP A 204 52.56 12.67 35.85
N GLN A 205 52.24 13.54 34.88
CA GLN A 205 53.10 14.66 34.47
C GLN A 205 52.54 16.00 35.00
N PRO A 206 53.37 16.83 35.67
CA PRO A 206 52.96 18.10 36.28
C PRO A 206 52.71 19.24 35.26
N HIS A 207 52.48 18.92 33.98
CA HIS A 207 52.16 19.87 32.90
C HIS A 207 50.92 19.44 32.08
N ALA A 208 50.05 18.60 32.64
CA ALA A 208 48.87 18.02 31.97
C ALA A 208 47.71 19.01 31.70
N ASP A 209 47.76 20.23 32.25
CA ASP A 209 46.65 21.18 32.19
C ASP A 209 46.44 21.81 30.79
N ALA A 210 47.49 21.88 29.97
CA ALA A 210 47.44 22.48 28.62
C ALA A 210 47.04 21.47 27.53
N LEU A 211 47.50 20.21 27.63
CA LEU A 211 47.17 19.17 26.64
C LEU A 211 45.75 18.63 26.80
N SER A 212 45.16 18.67 28.00
CA SER A 212 43.78 18.20 28.19
C SER A 212 42.75 19.15 27.58
N SER A 213 42.98 20.47 27.64
CA SER A 213 42.02 21.49 27.20
C SER A 213 41.99 21.64 25.67
N GLU A 214 43.14 21.72 25.00
CA GLU A 214 43.18 21.79 23.53
C GLU A 214 42.77 20.48 22.87
N CYS A 215 43.17 19.32 23.41
CA CYS A 215 42.78 18.03 22.85
C CYS A 215 41.27 17.77 23.03
N MET A 216 40.70 18.15 24.18
CA MET A 216 39.23 18.18 24.37
C MET A 216 38.56 19.15 23.40
N LEU A 217 39.07 20.37 23.19
CA LEU A 217 38.48 21.35 22.27
C LEU A 217 38.53 20.89 20.81
N VAL A 218 39.62 20.25 20.37
CA VAL A 218 39.74 19.68 19.02
C VAL A 218 38.81 18.48 18.84
N PHE A 219 38.66 17.62 19.86
CA PHE A 219 37.70 16.52 19.81
C PHE A 219 36.24 17.01 19.87
N PHE A 220 35.93 18.00 20.71
CA PHE A 220 34.60 18.61 20.77
C PHE A 220 34.27 19.34 19.46
N THR A 221 35.19 20.11 18.88
CA THR A 221 34.94 20.82 17.62
C THR A 221 34.86 19.87 16.42
N ALA A 222 35.62 18.77 16.39
CA ALA A 222 35.55 17.76 15.33
C ALA A 222 34.30 16.87 15.42
N TRP A 223 33.81 16.55 16.63
CA TRP A 223 32.69 15.63 16.83
C TRP A 223 31.34 16.32 17.03
N PHE A 224 31.35 17.57 17.52
CA PHE A 224 30.16 18.39 17.77
C PHE A 224 29.97 19.50 16.71
N SER A 225 30.89 19.66 15.74
CA SER A 225 30.60 20.48 14.57
C SER A 225 29.39 19.87 13.84
N PRO A 226 28.32 20.66 13.64
CA PRO A 226 27.20 20.27 12.81
C PRO A 226 27.67 20.35 11.37
N LEU A 227 28.33 19.29 10.87
CA LEU A 227 28.35 19.07 9.43
C LEU A 227 26.90 18.83 9.03
N GLN A 228 26.32 19.89 8.47
CA GLN A 228 24.99 19.95 7.87
C GLN A 228 24.79 18.74 6.96
N PHE A 229 23.86 17.88 7.34
CA PHE A 229 23.13 17.01 6.43
C PHE A 229 21.66 17.43 6.46
#